data_AF-A0A2A5BF41-F1
#
_entry.id   AF-A0A2A5BF41-F1
#
_cell.length_a   1.000
_cell.length_b   1.000
_cell.length_c   1.000
_cell.angle_alpha   90.00
_cell.angle_beta   90.00
_cell.angle_gamma   90.00
#
_symmetry.space_group_name_H-M   'P 1'
#
loop_
_entity.id
_entity.type
_entity.pdbx_description
1 polymer ?
#
loop_
_entity_poly.entity_id
_entity_poly.type
_entity_poly.pdbx_seq_one_letter_code
_entity_poly.pdbx_strand_id
1 'polypeptide(L)' 'MKTLNSLNSTIRNLVVDGLFFATALTLTLAGIWGLVQIEASIFTLVVFSVLMIPALISTATYFSRDIHDASDKLIA' A
#
# COMPACT_ATOMS: atom_id res chain seq x y z
N MET A 1 -10.38 -28.96 -5.77
CA MET A 1 -11.09 -28.07 -4.82
C MET A 1 -10.14 -27.32 -3.88
N LYS A 2 -9.21 -27.98 -3.16
CA LYS A 2 -8.26 -27.29 -2.25
C LYS A 2 -7.37 -26.24 -2.94
N THR A 3 -6.86 -26.54 -4.13
CA THR A 3 -6.03 -25.64 -4.96
C THR A 3 -6.78 -24.43 -5.50
N LEU A 4 -8.04 -24.60 -5.89
CA LEU A 4 -8.90 -23.48 -6.34
C LEU A 4 -9.22 -22.53 -5.18
N ASN A 5 -9.45 -23.06 -3.99
CA ASN A 5 -9.72 -22.24 -2.80
C ASN A 5 -8.47 -21.47 -2.35
N SER A 6 -7.27 -22.07 -2.43
CA SER A 6 -6.01 -21.40 -2.09
C SER A 6 -5.62 -20.32 -3.11
N LEU A 7 -5.92 -20.52 -4.40
CA LEU A 7 -5.72 -19.50 -5.42
C LEU A 7 -6.66 -18.31 -5.18
N ASN A 8 -7.94 -18.58 -4.91
CA ASN A 8 -8.93 -17.54 -4.63
C ASN A 8 -8.59 -16.70 -3.40
N SER A 9 -8.12 -17.33 -2.32
CA SER A 9 -7.67 -16.58 -1.14
C SER A 9 -6.43 -15.72 -1.41
N THR A 10 -5.51 -16.18 -2.27
CA THR A 10 -4.29 -15.44 -2.63
C THR A 10 -4.63 -14.21 -3.46
N ILE A 11 -5.48 -14.36 -4.48
CA ILE A 11 -5.96 -13.23 -5.30
C ILE A 11 -6.72 -12.23 -4.44
N ARG A 12 -7.57 -12.69 -3.51
CA ARG A 12 -8.30 -11.80 -2.60
C ARG A 12 -7.35 -10.99 -1.72
N ASN A 13 -6.34 -11.63 -1.13
CA ASN A 13 -5.38 -10.91 -0.28
C ASN A 13 -4.56 -9.90 -1.10
N LEU A 14 -4.12 -10.28 -2.30
CA LEU A 14 -3.44 -9.38 -3.24
C LEU A 14 -4.27 -8.11 -3.55
N VAL A 15 -5.58 -8.27 -3.81
CA VAL A 15 -6.47 -7.13 -4.07
C VAL A 15 -6.63 -6.26 -2.82
N VAL A 16 -6.82 -6.86 -1.65
CA VAL A 16 -7.01 -6.14 -0.39
C VAL A 16 -5.76 -5.34 -0.02
N ASP A 17 -4.59 -5.99 -0.04
CA ASP A 17 -3.32 -5.34 0.30
C ASP A 17 -2.92 -4.30 -0.75
N GLY A 18 -3.25 -4.54 -2.03
CA GLY A 18 -3.10 -3.56 -3.11
C GLY A 18 -3.96 -2.32 -2.91
N LEU A 19 -5.22 -2.49 -2.47
CA LEU A 19 -6.11 -1.37 -2.13
C LEU A 19 -5.57 -0.57 -0.94
N PHE A 20 -5.05 -1.24 0.09
CA PHE A 20 -4.44 -0.56 1.23
C PHE A 20 -3.19 0.24 0.82
N PHE A 21 -2.32 -0.33 -0.02
CA PHE A 21 -1.17 0.37 -0.55
C PHE A 21 -1.57 1.58 -1.40
N ALA A 22 -2.50 1.40 -2.34
CA ALA A 22 -3.01 2.50 -3.16
C ALA A 22 -3.60 3.63 -2.30
N THR A 23 -4.38 3.27 -1.27
CA THR A 23 -4.96 4.24 -0.34
C THR A 23 -3.87 5.01 0.42
N ALA A 24 -2.89 4.31 0.98
CA ALA A 24 -1.78 4.94 1.70
C ALA A 24 -0.98 5.88 0.79
N LEU A 25 -0.72 5.48 -0.45
CA LEU A 25 -0.05 6.28 -1.47
C LEU A 25 -0.85 7.55 -1.81
N THR A 26 -2.13 7.40 -2.10
CA THR A 26 -3.02 8.53 -2.42
C THR A 26 -3.11 9.51 -1.25
N LEU A 27 -3.31 9.03 -0.01
CA LEU A 27 -3.37 9.90 1.16
C LEU A 27 -2.05 10.65 1.38
N THR A 28 -0.91 10.00 1.14
CA THR A 28 0.39 10.66 1.29
C THR A 28 0.57 11.76 0.24
N LEU A 29 0.32 11.45 -1.03
CA LEU A 29 0.49 12.40 -2.13
C LEU A 29 -0.51 13.57 -2.03
N ALA A 30 -1.78 13.28 -1.78
CA ALA A 30 -2.81 14.30 -1.61
C ALA A 30 -2.58 15.15 -0.35
N GLY A 31 -2.11 14.54 0.74
CA GLY A 31 -1.76 15.25 1.96
C GLY A 31 -0.58 16.20 1.77
N ILE A 32 0.52 15.75 1.15
CA ILE A 32 1.66 16.62 0.81
C ILE A 32 1.19 17.75 -0.11
N TRP A 33 0.44 17.43 -1.17
CA TRP A 33 -0.07 18.42 -2.10
C TRP A 33 -0.94 19.48 -1.40
N GLY A 34 -1.89 19.04 -0.57
CA GLY A 34 -2.76 19.94 0.18
C GLY A 34 -2.00 20.84 1.15
N LEU A 35 -0.99 20.29 1.83
CA LEU A 35 -0.13 21.06 2.74
C LEU A 35 0.69 22.12 1.99
N VAL A 36 1.18 21.82 0.79
CA VAL A 36 1.88 22.80 -0.06
C VAL A 36 0.93 23.93 -0.49
N GLN A 37 -0.31 23.61 -0.86
CA GLN A 37 -1.29 24.60 -1.33
C GLN A 37 -1.71 25.62 -0.25
N ILE A 38 -1.70 25.22 1.02
CA ILE A 38 -1.99 26.12 2.14
C ILE A 38 -0.73 26.79 2.71
N GLU A 39 0.40 26.68 2.01
CA GLU A 39 1.71 27.21 2.44
C GLU A 39 2.10 26.74 3.85
N ALA A 40 1.80 25.48 4.17
CA ALA A 40 2.14 24.90 5.46
C ALA A 40 3.65 24.96 5.70
N SER A 41 4.04 25.12 6.97
CA SER A 41 5.45 25.17 7.33
C SER A 41 6.21 23.91 6.89
N ILE A 42 7.50 24.06 6.58
CA ILE A 42 8.39 22.92 6.26
C ILE A 42 8.37 21.88 7.39
N PHE A 43 8.29 22.33 8.65
CA PHE A 43 8.17 21.44 9.81
C PHE A 43 6.91 20.56 9.71
N THR A 44 5.76 21.13 9.35
CA THR A 44 4.51 20.39 9.16
C THR A 44 4.62 19.35 8.05
N LEU A 45 5.22 19.71 6.91
CA LEU A 45 5.45 18.77 5.81
C LEU A 45 6.35 17.60 6.21
N VAL A 46 7.40 17.87 6.98
CA VAL A 46 8.32 16.84 7.50
C VAL A 46 7.59 15.92 8.48
N VAL A 47 6.87 16.48 9.46
CA VAL A 47 6.11 15.68 10.44
C VAL A 47 5.06 14.81 9.74
N PHE A 48 4.30 15.38 8.81
CA PHE A 48 3.32 14.63 8.02
C PHE A 48 3.99 13.46 7.28
N SER A 49 5.10 13.73 6.58
CA SER A 49 5.82 12.70 5.83
C SER A 49 6.36 11.59 6.74
N VAL A 50 6.94 11.95 7.89
CA VAL A 50 7.43 10.99 8.88
C VAL A 50 6.30 10.09 9.41
N LEU A 51 5.08 10.62 9.56
CA LEU A 51 3.92 9.84 9.99
C LEU A 51 3.37 8.93 8.88
N MET A 52 3.45 9.35 7.62
CA MET A 52 2.93 8.57 6.48
C MET A 52 3.89 7.48 6.00
N ILE A 53 5.19 7.69 6.10
CA ILE A 53 6.22 6.74 5.63
C ILE A 53 6.04 5.32 6.22
N PRO A 54 5.81 5.13 7.54
CA PRO A 54 5.58 3.79 8.10
C PRO A 54 4.38 3.08 7.48
N ALA A 55 3.28 3.79 7.23
CA ALA A 55 2.09 3.22 6.60
C ALA A 55 2.36 2.81 5.14
N LEU A 56 3.11 3.63 4.40
CA LEU A 56 3.55 3.31 3.03
C LEU A 56 4.44 2.07 3.01
N ILE A 57 5.45 2.02 3.86
CA ILE A 57 6.38 0.88 3.91
C ILE A 57 5.63 -0.40 4.31
N SER A 58 4.76 -0.32 5.32
CA SER A 58 3.99 -1.47 5.78
C SER A 58 3.10 -2.03 4.66
N THR A 59 2.30 -1.17 4.03
CA THR A 59 1.37 -1.60 2.97
C THR A 59 2.10 -2.06 1.71
N ALA A 60 3.21 -1.41 1.34
CA ALA A 60 4.07 -1.85 0.23
C ALA A 60 4.68 -3.24 0.49
N THR A 61 5.10 -3.51 1.73
CA THR A 61 5.71 -4.79 2.11
C THR A 61 4.70 -5.94 1.97
N TYR A 62 3.48 -5.76 2.51
CA TYR A 62 2.42 -6.77 2.40
C TYR A 62 1.99 -6.98 0.95
N PHE A 63 1.76 -5.90 0.21
CA PHE A 63 1.39 -6.00 -1.20
C PHE A 63 2.48 -6.69 -2.04
N SER A 64 3.75 -6.37 -1.82
CA SER A 64 4.86 -7.02 -2.52
C SER A 64 4.98 -8.50 -2.21
N ARG A 65 4.77 -8.90 -0.94
CA ARG A 65 4.75 -10.31 -0.55
C ARG A 65 3.61 -11.05 -1.24
N ASP A 66 2.42 -10.45 -1.25
CA ASP A 66 1.23 -11.07 -1.82
C ASP A 66 1.30 -11.15 -3.37
N ILE A 67 2.01 -10.22 -4.02
CA ILE A 67 2.38 -10.35 -5.45
C ILE A 67 3.26 -11.58 -5.64
N HIS A 68 4.30 -11.74 -4.82
CA HIS A 68 5.22 -12.86 -4.94
C HIS A 68 4.50 -14.21 -4.76
N ASP A 69 3.67 -14.32 -3.71
CA ASP A 69 2.86 -15.52 -3.45
C ASP A 69 1.86 -15.82 -4.58
N ALA A 70 1.28 -14.77 -5.19
CA ALA A 70 0.38 -14.93 -6.33
C ALA A 70 1.13 -15.39 -7.58
N SER A 71 2.29 -14.79 -7.87
CA SER A 71 3.15 -15.17 -9.00
C SER A 71 3.60 -16.62 -8.88
N ASP A 72 4.08 -17.05 -7.72
CA ASP A 72 4.51 -18.43 -7.50
C ASP A 72 3.37 -19.42 -7.72
N LYS A 73 2.15 -19.12 -7.25
CA LYS A 73 0.98 -20.01 -7.43
C LYS A 73 0.33 -19.96 -8.80
N LEU A 74 0.59 -18.93 -9.60
CA LEU A 74 0.10 -18.80 -10.97
C LEU A 74 1.06 -19.43 -11.99
N ILE A 75 2.35 -19.49 -11.68
CA ILE A 75 3.40 -20.01 -12.55
C ILE A 75 3.69 -21.50 -12.26
N ALA A 76 3.50 -21.96 -11.02
CA ALA A 76 3.60 -23.38 -10.63
C ALA A 76 2.36 -24.19 -10.99
#